data_AF-A0A958JAE6-F1
#
_entry.id   AF-A0A958JAE6-F1
#
_cell.length_a   1.000
_cell.length_b   1.000
_cell.length_c   1.000
_cell.angle_alpha   90.00
_cell.angle_beta   90.00
_cell.angle_gamma   90.00
#
_symmetry.space_group_name_H-M   'P 1'
#
loop_
_entity.id
_entity.type
_entity.pdbx_description
1 polymer ?
#
loop_
_entity_poly.entity_id
_entity_poly.type
_entity_poly.pdbx_seq_one_letter_code
_entity_poly.pdbx_strand_id
1 'polypeptide(L)' 'MEKILISACLLGQIVRYDAKKIEVDHRLLRQWQQEGRLVPVCPEVEGGLAVPRPAA' A
#
# COMPACT_ATOMS: atom_id res chain seq x y z
N MET A 1 12.47 17.46 1.29
CA MET A 1 12.39 16.04 1.65
C MET A 1 11.56 15.35 0.58
N GLU A 2 12.12 14.38 -0.14
CA GLU A 2 11.43 13.70 -1.25
C GLU A 2 10.33 12.75 -0.74
N LYS A 3 9.18 12.78 -1.41
CA LYS A 3 8.04 11.87 -1.18
C LYS A 3 8.21 10.61 -2.02
N ILE A 4 7.74 9.47 -1.51
CA ILE A 4 7.86 8.16 -2.14
C ILE A 4 6.46 7.57 -2.29
N LEU A 5 6.04 7.30 -3.53
CA LEU A 5 4.85 6.48 -3.78
C LEU A 5 5.16 5.03 -3.40
N ILE A 6 4.26 4.40 -2.66
CA ILE A 6 4.39 3.01 -2.24
C ILE A 6 3.06 2.29 -2.37
N SER A 7 3.08 1.03 -2.81
CA SER A 7 1.87 0.21 -2.87
C SER A 7 1.22 0.13 -1.49
N ALA A 8 -0.02 0.59 -1.40
CA ALA A 8 -0.78 0.68 -0.15
C ALA A 8 -0.89 -0.67 0.59
N CYS A 9 -0.92 -1.77 -0.17
CA CYS A 9 -0.94 -3.13 0.39
C CYS A 9 0.33 -3.49 1.18
N LEU A 10 1.48 -2.84 0.96
CA LEU A 10 2.71 -3.08 1.73
C LEU A 10 2.66 -2.44 3.12
N LEU A 11 1.78 -1.44 3.29
CA LEU A 11 1.56 -0.69 4.53
C LEU A 11 0.34 -1.21 5.32
N GLY A 12 -0.13 -2.43 5.04
CA GLY A 12 -1.24 -3.02 5.79
C GLY A 12 -2.64 -2.63 5.33
N GLN A 13 -2.79 -1.84 4.26
CA GLN A 13 -4.12 -1.49 3.75
C GLN A 13 -4.77 -2.69 3.05
N ILE A 14 -6.06 -2.89 3.31
CA ILE A 14 -6.85 -3.99 2.74
C ILE A 14 -7.30 -3.60 1.32
N VAL A 15 -6.36 -3.64 0.38
CA VAL A 15 -6.60 -3.26 -1.03
C VAL A 15 -6.23 -4.35 -2.04
N ARG A 16 -5.68 -5.48 -1.58
CA ARG A 16 -5.35 -6.63 -2.42
C ARG A 16 -6.61 -7.29 -2.98
N TYR A 17 -6.50 -7.89 -4.16
CA TYR A 17 -7.61 -8.56 -4.83
C TYR A 17 -8.31 -9.63 -3.95
N ASP A 18 -7.57 -10.30 -3.07
CA ASP A 18 -8.07 -11.33 -2.15
C ASP A 18 -8.48 -10.78 -0.77
N ALA A 19 -8.52 -9.46 -0.61
CA ALA A 19 -8.79 -8.75 0.64
C ALA A 19 -7.88 -9.17 1.82
N LYS A 20 -6.72 -9.79 1.55
CA LYS A 20 -5.77 -10.15 2.60
C LYS A 20 -4.87 -8.98 2.93
N LYS A 21 -4.62 -8.81 4.22
CA LYS A 21 -3.58 -7.88 4.71
C LYS A 21 -2.20 -8.44 4.38
N ILE A 22 -1.33 -7.59 3.85
CA ILE A 22 0.13 -7.79 3.87
C ILE A 22 0.70 -6.63 4.69
N GLU A 23 1.68 -6.91 5.53
CA GLU A 23 2.44 -5.87 6.20
C GLU A 23 3.92 -6.22 6.12
N VAL A 24 4.70 -5.31 5.53
CA VAL A 24 6.15 -5.51 5.42
C VAL A 24 6.84 -4.84 6.60
N ASP A 25 7.31 -5.66 7.53
CA ASP A 25 8.05 -5.17 8.69
C ASP A 25 9.54 -4.96 8.36
N HIS A 26 9.87 -3.78 7.81
CA HIS A 26 11.25 -3.43 7.45
C HIS A 26 11.68 -2.11 8.12
N ARG A 27 12.90 -2.09 8.68
CA ARG A 27 13.44 -0.93 9.41
C ARG A 27 13.36 0.38 8.62
N LEU A 28 13.74 0.34 7.34
CA LEU A 28 13.75 1.52 6.47
C LEU A 28 12.32 2.03 6.16
N LEU A 29 11.35 1.10 6.02
CA LEU A 29 9.95 1.47 5.82
C LEU A 29 9.39 2.15 7.07
N ARG A 30 9.67 1.60 8.27
CA ARG A 30 9.29 2.23 9.54
C ARG A 30 9.87 3.63 9.67
N GLN A 31 11.15 3.81 9.33
CA GLN A 31 11.80 5.12 9.32
C GLN A 31 11.11 6.09 8.36
N TRP A 32 10.89 5.71 7.09
CA TRP A 32 10.24 6.59 6.11
C TRP A 32 8.78 6.91 6.45
N GLN A 33 8.09 6.00 7.13
CA GLN A 33 6.75 6.23 7.67
C GLN A 33 6.77 7.27 8.79
N GLN A 34 7.71 7.16 9.74
CA GLN A 34 7.92 8.16 10.80
C GLN A 34 8.32 9.53 10.24
N GLU A 35 9.12 9.55 9.17
CA GLU A 35 9.51 10.77 8.44
C GLU A 35 8.36 11.37 7.60
N GLY A 36 7.20 10.70 7.52
CA GLY A 36 6.05 11.16 6.74
C GLY A 36 6.32 11.21 5.22
N ARG A 37 7.25 10.38 4.72
CA ARG A 37 7.68 10.39 3.31
C ARG A 37 6.85 9.52 2.40
N LEU A 38 6.17 8.52 2.96
CA LEU A 38 5.41 7.53 2.22
C LEU A 38 4.04 8.08 1.82
N VAL A 39 3.69 7.93 0.54
CA VAL A 39 2.37 8.21 -0.02
C VAL A 39 1.80 6.89 -0.50
N PRO A 40 0.85 6.27 0.25
CA PRO A 40 0.25 5.01 -0.14
C PRO A 40 -0.62 5.18 -1.38
N VAL A 41 -0.48 4.28 -2.35
CA VAL A 41 -1.26 4.28 -3.60
C VAL A 41 -1.72 2.87 -3.92
N CYS A 42 -2.96 2.72 -4.38
CA CYS A 42 -3.44 1.48 -4.99
C CYS A 42 -4.06 1.80 -6.35
N PRO A 43 -3.31 1.62 -7.46
CA PRO A 43 -3.78 1.99 -8.79
C PRO A 43 -5.08 1.28 -9.20
N GLU A 44 -5.27 0.04 -8.74
CA GLU A 44 -6.47 -0.74 -9.02
C GLU A 44 -7.73 -0.14 -8.35
N VAL A 45 -7.64 0.24 -7.07
CA VAL A 45 -8.76 0.83 -6.31
C VAL A 45 -9.02 2.27 -6.75
N GLU A 46 -7.96 3.06 -6.94
CA GLU A 46 -8.05 4.43 -7.48
C GLU A 46 -8.57 4.43 -8.92
N GLY A 47 -8.29 3.37 -9.67
CA GLY A 47 -8.86 3.09 -10.99
C GLY A 47 -10.30 2.54 -10.96
N GLY A 48 -10.90 2.37 -9.78
CA GLY A 48 -12.31 2.01 -9.60
C GLY A 48 -12.60 0.51 -9.41
N LEU A 49 -11.58 -0.35 -9.27
CA LEU A 49 -11.81 -1.75 -8.98
C LEU A 49 -12.19 -1.97 -7.50
N ALA A 50 -13.13 -2.89 -7.27
CA ALA A 50 -13.55 -3.27 -5.92
C ALA A 50 -12.48 -4.08 -5.16
N VAL A 51 -12.68 -4.20 -3.84
CA VAL A 51 -11.94 -5.13 -2.97
C VAL A 51 -12.98 -6.01 -2.25
N PRO A 52 -12.99 -7.34 -2.40
CA PRO A 52 -12.12 -8.16 -3.26
C PRO A 52 -12.49 -8.04 -4.76
N ARG A 53 -11.63 -8.58 -5.61
CA ARG A 53 -11.82 -8.66 -7.08
C ARG A 53 -11.12 -9.92 -7.64
N PRO A 54 -11.49 -10.41 -8.85
CA PRO A 54 -10.80 -11.54 -9.48
C PRO A 54 -9.31 -11.26 -9.68
N ALA A 55 -8.48 -12.31 -9.66
CA ALA A 55 -7.08 -12.20 -10.07
C ALA A 55 -6.99 -11.86 -11.56
N ALA A 56 -6.06 -10.98 -11.92
CA ALA A 56 -5.79 -10.52 -13.28
C ALA A 56 -4.28 -10.39 -13.50
#